data_AF-A0A7X3GHT5-F1
#
_entry.id   AF-A0A7X3GHT5-F1
#
_cell.length_a   1.000
_cell.length_b   1.000
_cell.length_c   1.000
_cell.angle_alpha   90.00
_cell.angle_beta   90.00
_cell.angle_gamma   90.00
#
_symmetry.space_group_name_H-M   'P 1'
#
loop_
_entity.id
_entity.type
_entity.pdbx_description
1 polymer ?
#
loop_
_entity_poly.entity_id
_entity_poly.type
_entity_poly.pdbx_seq_one_letter_code
_entity_poly.pdbx_strand_id
1 'polypeptide(L)'
;MKNHFKRTALYAVAISAAVMLNGIGEVKAQAGSDLNTSYTDGAWFGTENTVPQAKPKWSVDISLPTNVSQERATAVIASGNVVFVKEGALKAKNVKTGKDVWTFGKDLNIGGLLTDGRVIYAYGDNGKLYWVDGATGKNGRSYQVFDSKTKKVGQEIFGISVVNGSLYAAYGEGVVSVSTLTGKENWRNETIPAFRAPYIVNGTLLIDTIESGAIMYGTSYAVDPNTGKTKWSLPGSHSALIHADGDKLYYEDQWPNIDDPQKRIDVFSLRTGEKLQTLEYMPIQEDGYSGTQSFGSVRADGQDLYITSPKKGVYRYNLNADPKVVKPAFIQDNGTFIAGPYNGKLFFVDPDNRGLHARKTVDQSSVSIEGVNNPISQLNLINSGIYVGQTDGTVYAINVTTGKALFRYQTTARAYGAFQTVGDTLLVQAENKLYVFALPAELTKPLKASAEQASGYSKAQAKLTIDGVEKTFEPSMMTAANRMLVPFRFLTEAVGAKLTFNNATKQATVTYGDRVFTIADGSPYAVVGGEQTALSLAPVTLNGSLYVPVKDIGTLLGISVSWNASTRTVEVKTKA
;
A
#
# COMPACT_ATOMS: atom_id res chain seq x y z
N MET A 1 3.44 -71.12 72.34
CA MET A 1 2.78 -70.05 71.55
C MET A 1 3.77 -69.57 70.50
N LYS A 2 3.41 -69.70 69.23
CA LYS A 2 4.30 -69.55 68.06
C LYS A 2 4.52 -68.07 67.73
N ASN A 3 5.77 -67.62 67.73
CA ASN A 3 6.20 -66.32 67.19
C ASN A 3 7.16 -66.58 66.02
N HIS A 4 6.78 -66.16 64.81
CA HIS A 4 7.62 -66.24 63.62
C HIS A 4 8.22 -64.87 63.27
N PHE A 5 9.55 -64.83 63.32
CA PHE A 5 10.46 -63.96 62.56
C PHE A 5 10.15 -64.01 61.03
N LYS A 6 10.54 -63.05 60.15
CA LYS A 6 11.91 -62.63 59.78
C LYS A 6 11.86 -61.37 58.88
N ARG A 7 12.68 -60.35 59.18
CA ARG A 7 13.91 -59.86 58.47
C ARG A 7 13.67 -59.05 57.18
N THR A 8 13.92 -57.73 57.18
CA THR A 8 15.19 -56.98 56.92
C THR A 8 15.52 -56.83 55.42
N ALA A 9 15.59 -55.60 54.90
CA ALA A 9 16.76 -55.05 54.17
C ALA A 9 16.48 -53.69 53.49
N LEU A 10 17.56 -52.91 53.40
CA LEU A 10 17.72 -51.50 53.11
C LEU A 10 17.46 -51.06 51.65
N TYR A 11 17.21 -49.75 51.53
CA TYR A 11 17.32 -48.91 50.34
C TYR A 11 18.71 -48.96 49.67
N ALA A 12 18.72 -48.98 48.34
CA ALA A 12 19.87 -48.64 47.50
C ALA A 12 19.43 -47.73 46.32
N VAL A 13 20.23 -46.70 46.09
CA VAL A 13 20.08 -45.62 45.10
C VAL A 13 20.54 -46.09 43.72
N ALA A 14 19.86 -45.67 42.64
CA ALA A 14 20.50 -45.44 41.34
C ALA A 14 19.66 -44.50 40.44
N ILE A 15 20.33 -43.49 39.91
CA ILE A 15 19.90 -42.51 38.91
C ILE A 15 19.94 -43.16 37.52
N SER A 16 18.92 -42.95 36.69
CA SER A 16 19.08 -43.05 35.23
C SER A 16 18.13 -42.08 34.51
N ALA A 17 18.73 -41.12 33.80
CA ALA A 17 18.06 -40.26 32.85
C ALA A 17 17.53 -41.06 31.64
N ALA A 18 16.34 -40.74 31.16
CA ALA A 18 15.91 -41.11 29.82
C ALA A 18 14.91 -40.09 29.24
N VAL A 19 15.44 -39.29 28.31
CA VAL A 19 14.82 -38.87 27.05
C VAL A 19 13.46 -38.15 27.14
N MET A 20 13.50 -36.81 27.00
CA MET A 20 12.36 -36.03 26.55
C MET A 20 12.08 -36.36 25.08
N LEU A 21 11.11 -37.25 24.85
CA LEU A 21 10.47 -37.46 23.56
C LEU A 21 9.07 -36.84 23.62
N ASN A 22 8.77 -36.06 22.59
CA ASN A 22 7.51 -35.38 22.31
C ASN A 22 6.30 -36.25 22.66
N GLY A 23 5.61 -35.89 23.74
CA GLY A 23 4.29 -36.41 24.07
C GLY A 23 3.24 -35.52 23.43
N ILE A 24 2.72 -35.96 22.28
CA ILE A 24 1.37 -35.61 21.83
C ILE A 24 0.46 -35.87 23.03
N GLY A 25 -0.15 -34.83 23.58
CA GLY A 25 -1.00 -34.97 24.76
C GLY A 25 -2.13 -35.95 24.48
N GLU A 26 -2.10 -37.12 25.11
CA GLU A 26 -3.25 -38.03 25.12
C GLU A 26 -4.44 -37.32 25.76
N VAL A 27 -5.57 -37.31 25.05
CA VAL A 27 -6.87 -36.91 25.59
C VAL A 27 -7.26 -37.93 26.67
N LYS A 28 -7.02 -37.62 27.94
CA LYS A 28 -7.55 -38.41 29.05
C LYS A 28 -8.97 -37.95 29.35
N ALA A 29 -9.95 -38.67 28.81
CA ALA A 29 -11.33 -38.55 29.25
C ALA A 29 -11.44 -39.06 30.69
N GLN A 30 -11.72 -38.17 31.64
CA GLN A 30 -12.10 -38.57 32.99
C GLN A 30 -13.61 -38.75 33.02
N ALA A 31 -14.06 -40.00 33.20
CA ALA A 31 -15.46 -40.35 33.34
C ALA A 31 -15.97 -39.88 34.73
N GLY A 32 -16.29 -38.60 34.85
CA GLY A 32 -17.24 -38.08 35.82
C GLY A 32 -18.59 -37.92 35.13
N SER A 33 -19.68 -38.27 35.80
CA SER A 33 -21.05 -38.13 35.30
C SER A 33 -21.53 -36.67 35.25
N ASP A 34 -20.71 -35.79 34.69
CA ASP A 34 -21.14 -34.48 34.21
C ASP A 34 -21.48 -34.66 32.72
N LEU A 35 -22.71 -34.36 32.32
CA LEU A 35 -23.13 -34.36 30.90
C LEU A 35 -22.44 -33.25 30.07
N ASN A 36 -21.53 -32.49 30.69
CA ASN A 36 -20.82 -31.38 30.08
C ASN A 36 -19.41 -31.80 29.67
N THR A 37 -19.29 -32.35 28.47
CA THR A 37 -17.99 -32.56 27.84
C THR A 37 -17.43 -31.22 27.34
N SER A 38 -16.28 -30.79 27.85
CA SER A 38 -15.59 -29.56 27.47
C SER A 38 -14.21 -29.86 26.90
N TYR A 39 -13.88 -29.25 25.76
CA TYR A 39 -12.58 -29.35 25.09
C TYR A 39 -12.01 -27.94 24.90
N THR A 40 -10.72 -27.76 25.13
CA THR A 40 -10.01 -26.49 24.91
C THR A 40 -8.68 -26.76 24.23
N ASP A 41 -8.27 -25.87 23.32
CA ASP A 41 -6.96 -25.89 22.65
C ASP A 41 -5.92 -25.03 23.40
N GLY A 42 -6.15 -24.80 24.70
CA GLY A 42 -5.16 -24.15 25.58
C GLY A 42 -5.14 -22.62 25.52
N ALA A 43 -6.31 -21.97 25.50
CA ALA A 43 -6.36 -20.53 25.79
C ALA A 43 -5.92 -20.29 27.24
N TRP A 44 -4.83 -19.54 27.42
CA TRP A 44 -4.28 -19.23 28.75
C TRP A 44 -5.14 -18.16 29.41
N PHE A 45 -5.58 -18.40 30.65
CA PHE A 45 -6.37 -17.43 31.44
C PHE A 45 -5.66 -16.10 31.73
N GLY A 46 -4.38 -15.95 31.36
CA GLY A 46 -3.56 -14.75 31.56
C GLY A 46 -3.33 -13.88 30.32
N THR A 47 -3.97 -14.18 29.17
CA THR A 47 -3.81 -13.35 27.97
C THR A 47 -4.66 -12.08 28.06
N GLU A 48 -4.09 -11.02 28.63
CA GLU A 48 -4.71 -9.69 28.63
C GLU A 48 -4.33 -8.93 27.36
N ASN A 49 -5.33 -8.39 26.66
CA ASN A 49 -5.09 -7.44 25.58
C ASN A 49 -4.82 -6.05 26.20
N THR A 50 -3.55 -5.66 26.22
CA THR A 50 -3.05 -4.43 26.85
C THR A 50 -3.19 -3.19 25.97
N VAL A 51 -3.74 -3.32 24.76
CA VAL A 51 -3.94 -2.18 23.86
C VAL A 51 -4.94 -1.19 24.48
N PRO A 52 -4.60 0.11 24.57
CA PRO A 52 -5.45 1.11 25.20
C PRO A 52 -6.87 1.15 24.62
N GLN A 53 -7.87 1.05 25.49
CA GLN A 53 -9.27 1.16 25.09
C GLN A 53 -9.64 2.63 24.84
N ALA A 54 -10.04 2.92 23.62
CA ALA A 54 -10.51 4.24 23.24
C ALA A 54 -11.98 4.44 23.63
N LYS A 55 -12.39 5.71 23.71
CA LYS A 55 -13.79 6.11 23.88
C LYS A 55 -14.17 7.05 22.76
N PRO A 56 -15.32 6.85 22.09
CA PRO A 56 -15.78 7.79 21.08
C PRO A 56 -16.04 9.14 21.74
N LYS A 57 -15.63 10.23 21.07
CA LYS A 57 -16.06 11.59 21.43
C LYS A 57 -17.58 11.65 21.39
N TRP A 58 -18.17 11.05 20.35
CA TRP A 58 -19.59 10.84 20.18
C TRP A 58 -19.82 9.82 19.05
N SER A 59 -21.06 9.36 18.91
CA SER A 59 -21.49 8.49 17.80
C SER A 59 -22.89 8.87 17.33
N VAL A 60 -23.24 8.49 16.11
CA VAL A 60 -24.56 8.73 15.52
C VAL A 60 -24.95 7.57 14.61
N ASP A 61 -26.23 7.24 14.58
CA ASP A 61 -26.75 6.28 13.60
C ASP A 61 -26.89 6.95 12.24
N ILE A 62 -26.36 6.32 11.21
CA ILE A 62 -26.40 6.76 9.81
C ILE A 62 -27.30 5.82 8.98
N SER A 63 -27.46 6.08 7.68
CA SER A 63 -28.06 5.11 6.76
C SER A 63 -27.14 3.90 6.57
N LEU A 64 -27.72 2.70 6.49
CA LEU A 64 -26.94 1.49 6.21
C LEU A 64 -26.39 1.56 4.77
N PRO A 65 -25.08 1.36 4.55
CA PRO A 65 -24.52 1.26 3.21
C PRO A 65 -25.07 0.04 2.47
N THR A 66 -25.39 0.22 1.19
CA THR A 66 -25.57 -0.91 0.26
C THR A 66 -24.21 -1.50 -0.12
N ASN A 67 -24.17 -2.73 -0.66
CA ASN A 67 -22.93 -3.36 -1.14
C ASN A 67 -22.16 -2.48 -2.15
N VAL A 68 -22.88 -1.74 -3.00
CA VAL A 68 -22.29 -0.81 -3.99
C VAL A 68 -21.65 0.42 -3.31
N SER A 69 -22.12 0.80 -2.12
CA SER A 69 -21.61 1.93 -1.35
C SER A 69 -20.55 1.55 -0.29
N GLN A 70 -20.28 0.26 -0.05
CA GLN A 70 -19.25 -0.15 0.93
C GLN A 70 -17.85 0.37 0.54
N GLU A 71 -17.59 0.51 -0.76
CA GLU A 71 -16.34 1.06 -1.30
C GLU A 71 -16.32 2.61 -1.33
N ARG A 72 -17.43 3.27 -0.96
CA ARG A 72 -17.61 4.72 -1.09
C ARG A 72 -17.82 5.34 0.29
N ALA A 73 -17.28 6.54 0.49
CA ALA A 73 -17.51 7.25 1.74
C ALA A 73 -19.00 7.64 1.86
N THR A 74 -19.69 7.15 2.89
CA THR A 74 -21.09 7.57 3.20
C THR A 74 -21.15 8.66 4.28
N ALA A 75 -20.00 8.98 4.86
CA ALA A 75 -19.75 10.12 5.72
C ALA A 75 -18.41 10.76 5.36
N VAL A 76 -18.28 12.08 5.48
CA VAL A 76 -17.03 12.83 5.23
C VAL A 76 -16.89 13.99 6.21
N ILE A 77 -15.69 14.57 6.32
CA ILE A 77 -15.45 15.80 7.12
C ILE A 77 -15.25 16.99 6.19
N ALA A 78 -16.06 18.05 6.37
CA ALA A 78 -15.86 19.32 5.69
C ALA A 78 -16.13 20.49 6.64
N SER A 79 -15.27 21.51 6.59
CA SER A 79 -15.40 22.76 7.37
C SER A 79 -15.70 22.56 8.86
N GLY A 80 -15.09 21.53 9.48
CA GLY A 80 -15.30 21.22 10.91
C GLY A 80 -16.59 20.46 11.23
N ASN A 81 -17.30 19.96 10.21
CA ASN A 81 -18.50 19.16 10.37
C ASN A 81 -18.29 17.75 9.79
N VAL A 82 -18.85 16.76 10.46
CA VAL A 82 -19.07 15.43 9.91
C VAL A 82 -20.40 15.46 9.18
N VAL A 83 -20.37 15.20 7.88
CA VAL A 83 -21.54 15.18 7.01
C VAL A 83 -21.80 13.75 6.58
N PHE A 84 -23.03 13.28 6.73
CA PHE A 84 -23.42 11.90 6.45
C PHE A 84 -24.85 11.83 5.93
N VAL A 85 -25.22 10.68 5.37
CA VAL A 85 -26.59 10.43 4.88
C VAL A 85 -27.43 9.76 5.96
N LYS A 86 -28.63 10.28 6.22
CA LYS A 86 -29.63 9.66 7.10
C LYS A 86 -31.04 10.05 6.65
N GLU A 87 -31.95 9.09 6.56
CA GLU A 87 -33.38 9.33 6.28
C GLU A 87 -33.62 10.17 5.01
N GLY A 88 -32.84 9.91 3.95
CA GLY A 88 -33.01 10.66 2.71
C GLY A 88 -32.48 12.10 2.76
N ALA A 89 -31.59 12.46 3.69
CA ALA A 89 -31.01 13.79 3.73
C ALA A 89 -29.52 13.77 4.09
N LEU A 90 -28.81 14.81 3.67
CA LEU A 90 -27.48 15.10 4.23
C LEU A 90 -27.68 15.76 5.60
N LYS A 91 -27.11 15.14 6.63
CA LYS A 91 -27.09 15.70 7.99
C LYS A 91 -25.65 16.05 8.36
N ALA A 92 -25.48 17.19 9.01
CA ALA A 92 -24.19 17.64 9.48
C ALA A 92 -24.19 17.81 11.00
N LYS A 93 -23.17 17.22 11.63
CA LYS A 93 -22.88 17.37 13.05
C LYS A 93 -21.50 17.97 13.23
N ASN A 94 -21.35 18.84 14.21
CA ASN A 94 -20.06 19.44 14.51
C ASN A 94 -19.05 18.35 14.93
N VAL A 95 -17.87 18.33 14.29
CA VAL A 95 -16.89 17.23 14.46
C VAL A 95 -16.44 17.04 15.91
N LYS A 96 -16.37 18.12 16.69
CA LYS A 96 -15.88 18.08 18.07
C LYS A 96 -16.98 17.68 19.05
N THR A 97 -18.19 18.19 18.86
CA THR A 97 -19.27 18.13 19.88
C THR A 97 -20.41 17.19 19.54
N GLY A 98 -20.56 16.75 18.30
CA GLY A 98 -21.67 15.91 17.85
C GLY A 98 -23.03 16.62 17.78
N LYS A 99 -23.07 17.93 18.09
CA LYS A 99 -24.28 18.76 17.96
C LYS A 99 -24.68 18.90 16.50
N ASP A 100 -25.98 18.82 16.23
CA ASP A 100 -26.53 19.09 14.90
C ASP A 100 -26.24 20.51 14.46
N VAL A 101 -25.88 20.67 13.18
CA VAL A 101 -25.52 21.96 12.59
C VAL A 101 -26.52 22.32 11.50
N TRP A 102 -26.71 21.43 10.52
CA TRP A 102 -27.62 21.66 9.42
C TRP A 102 -28.11 20.34 8.81
N THR A 103 -29.19 20.43 8.05
CA THR A 103 -29.73 19.36 7.21
C THR A 103 -29.97 19.91 5.81
N PHE A 104 -29.65 19.13 4.78
CA PHE A 104 -29.87 19.50 3.39
C PHE A 104 -30.63 18.40 2.64
N GLY A 105 -31.66 18.85 1.92
CA GLY A 105 -32.51 18.00 1.10
C GLY A 105 -33.49 17.14 1.88
N LYS A 106 -34.29 16.39 1.12
CA LYS A 106 -35.22 15.35 1.56
C LYS A 106 -35.29 14.31 0.44
N ASP A 107 -35.64 13.08 0.78
CA ASP A 107 -35.81 11.98 -0.20
C ASP A 107 -34.55 11.72 -1.08
N LEU A 108 -33.37 12.02 -0.55
CA LEU A 108 -32.05 11.81 -1.16
C LEU A 108 -31.56 10.37 -0.91
N ASN A 109 -31.61 9.54 -1.94
CA ASN A 109 -30.90 8.25 -1.91
C ASN A 109 -29.53 8.44 -2.55
N ILE A 110 -28.45 8.45 -1.75
CA ILE A 110 -27.10 8.89 -2.17
C ILE A 110 -26.15 7.69 -2.26
N GLY A 111 -25.45 7.58 -3.38
CA GLY A 111 -24.51 6.50 -3.67
C GLY A 111 -23.11 6.70 -3.08
N GLY A 112 -22.75 7.92 -2.65
CA GLY A 112 -21.47 8.26 -2.02
C GLY A 112 -21.25 9.76 -1.86
N LEU A 113 -20.29 10.15 -1.02
CA LEU A 113 -19.90 11.53 -0.74
C LEU A 113 -18.42 11.77 -1.07
N LEU A 114 -18.12 12.94 -1.63
CA LEU A 114 -16.76 13.48 -1.77
C LEU A 114 -16.65 14.87 -1.12
N THR A 115 -15.43 15.29 -0.81
CA THR A 115 -15.17 16.65 -0.33
C THR A 115 -13.78 17.15 -0.69
N ASP A 116 -13.66 18.46 -0.92
CA ASP A 116 -12.37 19.18 -1.00
C ASP A 116 -11.98 19.82 0.35
N GLY A 117 -12.65 19.43 1.44
CA GLY A 117 -12.50 19.99 2.78
C GLY A 117 -13.43 21.16 3.06
N ARG A 118 -14.00 21.81 2.04
CA ARG A 118 -14.98 22.89 2.18
C ARG A 118 -16.36 22.48 1.65
N VAL A 119 -16.42 22.01 0.41
CA VAL A 119 -17.65 21.65 -0.30
C VAL A 119 -17.88 20.16 -0.17
N ILE A 120 -19.14 19.77 -0.02
CA ILE A 120 -19.59 18.38 -0.08
C ILE A 120 -20.15 18.14 -1.47
N TYR A 121 -19.72 17.08 -2.14
CA TYR A 121 -20.28 16.62 -3.41
C TYR A 121 -20.96 15.28 -3.19
N ALA A 122 -22.15 15.11 -3.74
CA ALA A 122 -22.95 13.91 -3.60
C ALA A 122 -23.67 13.62 -4.91
N TYR A 123 -24.10 12.38 -5.08
CA TYR A 123 -24.96 11.97 -6.19
C TYR A 123 -25.94 10.93 -5.71
N GLY A 124 -27.11 10.87 -6.34
CA GLY A 124 -28.15 9.95 -5.94
C GLY A 124 -28.71 9.10 -7.05
N ASP A 125 -29.44 8.06 -6.64
CA ASP A 125 -30.13 7.10 -7.51
C ASP A 125 -31.22 7.75 -8.37
N ASN A 126 -31.58 9.00 -8.04
CA ASN A 126 -32.42 9.86 -8.84
C ASN A 126 -31.69 10.51 -10.03
N GLY A 127 -30.45 10.11 -10.32
CA GLY A 127 -29.67 10.57 -11.47
C GLY A 127 -29.17 12.00 -11.34
N LYS A 128 -29.10 12.54 -10.12
CA LYS A 128 -28.75 13.94 -9.87
C LYS A 128 -27.46 14.07 -9.08
N LEU A 129 -26.66 15.07 -9.45
CA LEU A 129 -25.50 15.53 -8.71
C LEU A 129 -25.91 16.66 -7.78
N TYR A 130 -25.29 16.75 -6.60
CA TYR A 130 -25.49 17.79 -5.61
C TYR A 130 -24.14 18.27 -5.08
N TRP A 131 -24.02 19.56 -4.80
CA TRP A 131 -22.91 20.04 -4.00
C TRP A 131 -23.30 21.24 -3.15
N VAL A 132 -22.86 21.22 -1.90
CA VAL A 132 -23.29 22.14 -0.84
C VAL A 132 -22.11 22.62 -0.01
N ASP A 133 -22.21 23.82 0.54
CA ASP A 133 -21.20 24.33 1.47
C ASP A 133 -21.18 23.48 2.75
N GLY A 134 -20.03 22.90 3.09
CA GLY A 134 -19.90 21.97 4.21
C GLY A 134 -20.05 22.63 5.59
N ALA A 135 -19.85 23.95 5.70
CA ALA A 135 -20.03 24.67 6.95
C ALA A 135 -21.52 24.89 7.25
N THR A 136 -22.31 25.22 6.23
CA THR A 136 -23.67 25.75 6.40
C THR A 136 -24.78 24.91 5.78
N GLY A 137 -24.46 23.98 4.89
CA GLY A 137 -25.44 23.25 4.07
C GLY A 137 -26.18 24.13 3.06
N LYS A 138 -25.83 25.42 2.97
CA LYS A 138 -26.46 26.41 2.09
C LYS A 138 -25.72 26.51 0.76
N ASN A 139 -26.25 27.35 -0.13
CA ASN A 139 -25.74 27.57 -1.49
C ASN A 139 -25.63 26.27 -2.30
N GLY A 140 -26.51 25.31 -1.99
CA GLY A 140 -26.57 24.04 -2.66
C GLY A 140 -26.91 24.19 -4.13
N ARG A 141 -26.15 23.51 -4.97
CA ARG A 141 -26.43 23.38 -6.40
C ARG A 141 -26.72 21.92 -6.71
N SER A 142 -27.39 21.72 -7.84
CA SER A 142 -27.64 20.37 -8.35
C SER A 142 -27.68 20.35 -9.86
N TYR A 143 -27.32 19.22 -10.44
CA TYR A 143 -27.36 19.00 -11.89
C TYR A 143 -28.01 17.64 -12.19
N GLN A 144 -28.98 17.61 -13.10
CA GLN A 144 -29.67 16.38 -13.50
C GLN A 144 -28.89 15.70 -14.63
N VAL A 145 -28.34 14.52 -14.36
CA VAL A 145 -27.57 13.75 -15.36
C VAL A 145 -28.52 13.00 -16.29
N PHE A 146 -29.55 12.35 -15.75
CA PHE A 146 -30.63 11.66 -16.47
C PHE A 146 -31.91 11.63 -15.62
N ASP A 147 -33.10 11.55 -16.22
CA ASP A 147 -34.37 11.45 -15.47
C ASP A 147 -34.61 10.01 -14.96
N SER A 148 -34.75 9.84 -13.64
CA SER A 148 -34.96 8.55 -13.02
C SER A 148 -36.29 7.89 -13.38
N LYS A 149 -37.29 8.65 -13.84
CA LYS A 149 -38.60 8.12 -14.26
C LYS A 149 -38.56 7.47 -15.63
N THR A 150 -37.65 7.92 -16.49
CA THR A 150 -37.46 7.40 -17.85
C THR A 150 -36.16 6.63 -17.98
N LYS A 151 -35.51 6.30 -16.86
CA LYS A 151 -34.20 5.66 -16.88
C LYS A 151 -34.29 4.27 -17.48
N LYS A 152 -33.29 3.91 -18.28
CA LYS A 152 -33.13 2.54 -18.79
C LYS A 152 -32.71 1.61 -17.64
N VAL A 153 -32.99 0.32 -17.79
CA VAL A 153 -32.49 -0.70 -16.85
C VAL A 153 -30.96 -0.60 -16.81
N GLY A 154 -30.39 -0.54 -15.60
CA GLY A 154 -28.94 -0.38 -15.40
C GLY A 154 -28.40 1.05 -15.56
N GLN A 155 -29.25 2.05 -15.82
CA GLN A 155 -28.82 3.45 -15.87
C GLN A 155 -28.72 4.03 -14.46
N GLU A 156 -27.48 4.22 -14.00
CA GLU A 156 -27.14 4.85 -12.71
C GLU A 156 -25.87 5.71 -12.83
N ILE A 157 -25.51 6.41 -11.76
CA ILE A 157 -24.23 7.10 -11.64
C ILE A 157 -23.25 6.16 -10.95
N PHE A 158 -22.19 5.77 -11.65
CA PHE A 158 -21.20 4.79 -11.18
C PHE A 158 -20.04 5.41 -10.40
N GLY A 159 -19.83 6.72 -10.54
CA GLY A 159 -18.77 7.40 -9.81
C GLY A 159 -18.69 8.86 -10.18
N ILE A 160 -18.18 9.66 -9.26
CA ILE A 160 -17.91 11.08 -9.47
C ILE A 160 -16.47 11.40 -9.10
N SER A 161 -15.93 12.47 -9.69
CA SER A 161 -14.66 13.07 -9.29
C SER A 161 -14.72 14.58 -9.45
N VAL A 162 -13.89 15.29 -8.68
CA VAL A 162 -13.82 16.76 -8.73
C VAL A 162 -12.38 17.16 -8.98
N VAL A 163 -12.14 17.83 -10.10
CA VAL A 163 -10.80 18.31 -10.48
C VAL A 163 -10.92 19.68 -11.14
N ASN A 164 -10.08 20.64 -10.73
CA ASN A 164 -9.94 21.96 -11.35
C ASN A 164 -11.27 22.71 -11.57
N GLY A 165 -12.21 22.63 -10.62
CA GLY A 165 -13.50 23.32 -10.72
C GLY A 165 -14.54 22.63 -11.61
N SER A 166 -14.27 21.39 -12.03
CA SER A 166 -15.20 20.54 -12.76
C SER A 166 -15.57 19.31 -11.92
N LEU A 167 -16.87 19.04 -11.83
CA LEU A 167 -17.44 17.80 -11.29
C LEU A 167 -17.73 16.88 -12.48
N TYR A 168 -17.02 15.75 -12.53
CA TYR A 168 -17.24 14.71 -13.52
C TYR A 168 -18.12 13.62 -12.93
N ALA A 169 -19.04 13.10 -13.73
CA ALA A 169 -19.84 11.93 -13.37
C ALA A 169 -19.82 10.90 -14.50
N ALA A 170 -19.41 9.68 -14.16
CA ALA A 170 -19.60 8.51 -15.00
C ALA A 170 -20.98 7.91 -14.72
N TYR A 171 -21.74 7.68 -15.79
CA TYR A 171 -23.07 7.12 -15.74
C TYR A 171 -23.28 6.16 -16.92
N GLY A 172 -24.36 5.37 -16.89
CA GLY A 172 -24.55 4.26 -17.84
C GLY A 172 -24.56 4.59 -19.33
N GLU A 173 -24.70 5.86 -19.72
CA GLU A 173 -24.61 6.27 -21.13
C GLU A 173 -23.34 7.07 -21.44
N GLY A 174 -22.53 7.43 -20.44
CA GLY A 174 -21.20 7.98 -20.64
C GLY A 174 -20.72 8.91 -19.54
N VAL A 175 -20.13 10.04 -19.91
CA VAL A 175 -19.54 10.99 -18.94
C VAL A 175 -20.07 12.38 -19.16
N VAL A 176 -20.40 13.04 -18.06
CA VAL A 176 -20.75 14.47 -18.04
C VAL A 176 -19.77 15.24 -17.19
N SER A 177 -19.44 16.47 -17.62
CA SER A 177 -18.69 17.44 -16.83
C SER A 177 -19.58 18.64 -16.52
N VAL A 178 -19.59 19.06 -15.25
CA VAL A 178 -20.37 20.19 -14.76
C VAL A 178 -19.44 21.16 -14.06
N SER A 179 -19.55 22.45 -14.37
CA SER A 179 -18.81 23.50 -13.67
C SER A 179 -19.29 23.57 -12.21
N THR A 180 -18.38 23.37 -11.25
CA THR A 180 -18.73 23.50 -9.81
C THR A 180 -19.08 24.94 -9.45
N LEU A 181 -18.55 25.92 -10.20
CA LEU A 181 -18.77 27.35 -10.01
C LEU A 181 -20.11 27.85 -10.55
N THR A 182 -20.60 27.32 -11.67
CA THR A 182 -21.86 27.81 -12.29
C THR A 182 -23.02 26.82 -12.18
N GLY A 183 -22.73 25.53 -11.98
CA GLY A 183 -23.70 24.45 -12.04
C GLY A 183 -24.23 24.12 -13.43
N LYS A 184 -23.63 24.71 -14.47
CA LYS A 184 -23.95 24.40 -15.86
C LYS A 184 -23.06 23.26 -16.36
N GLU A 185 -23.63 22.45 -17.26
CA GLU A 185 -22.87 21.46 -18.01
C GLU A 185 -21.76 22.16 -18.80
N ASN A 186 -20.54 21.66 -18.68
CA ASN A 186 -19.43 22.05 -19.55
C ASN A 186 -19.54 21.30 -20.88
N TRP A 187 -19.74 19.99 -20.79
CA TRP A 187 -19.88 19.07 -21.91
C TRP A 187 -20.43 17.72 -21.44
N ARG A 188 -20.87 16.91 -22.40
CA ARG A 188 -21.26 15.52 -22.23
C ARG A 188 -20.73 14.68 -23.38
N ASN A 189 -20.29 13.46 -23.07
CA ASN A 189 -19.83 12.48 -24.02
C ASN A 189 -20.57 11.16 -23.77
N GLU A 190 -21.45 10.80 -24.70
CA GLU A 190 -22.27 9.57 -24.65
C GLU A 190 -21.74 8.45 -25.55
N THR A 191 -20.52 8.61 -26.07
CA THR A 191 -19.89 7.61 -26.96
C THR A 191 -18.94 6.69 -26.21
N ILE A 192 -18.78 6.86 -24.91
CA ILE A 192 -17.86 6.10 -24.07
C ILE A 192 -18.66 5.42 -22.96
N PRO A 193 -18.65 4.09 -22.83
CA PRO A 193 -19.22 3.44 -21.65
C PRO A 193 -18.39 3.82 -20.42
N ALA A 194 -19.02 4.27 -19.33
CA ALA A 194 -18.29 4.74 -18.15
C ALA A 194 -18.85 4.14 -16.85
N PHE A 195 -18.13 3.16 -16.30
CA PHE A 195 -18.52 2.44 -15.08
C PHE A 195 -17.66 2.77 -13.86
N ARG A 196 -16.69 3.68 -14.00
CA ARG A 196 -15.78 4.09 -12.92
C ARG A 196 -15.65 5.60 -12.89
N ALA A 197 -15.30 6.14 -11.72
CA ALA A 197 -15.08 7.58 -11.56
C ALA A 197 -13.94 8.04 -12.51
N PRO A 198 -14.15 9.07 -13.35
CA PRO A 198 -13.10 9.63 -14.19
C PRO A 198 -11.98 10.26 -13.35
N TYR A 199 -10.75 10.29 -13.82
CA TYR A 199 -9.63 10.90 -13.10
C TYR A 199 -8.66 11.61 -14.06
N ILE A 200 -7.84 12.54 -13.56
CA ILE A 200 -6.92 13.32 -14.40
C ILE A 200 -5.49 12.79 -14.24
N VAL A 201 -4.84 12.52 -15.37
CA VAL A 201 -3.41 12.22 -15.46
C VAL A 201 -2.76 13.25 -16.37
N ASN A 202 -1.80 14.02 -15.85
CA ASN A 202 -1.05 15.06 -16.58
C ASN A 202 -1.93 15.96 -17.48
N GLY A 203 -3.08 16.40 -16.95
CA GLY A 203 -4.00 17.31 -17.64
C GLY A 203 -4.95 16.64 -18.66
N THR A 204 -4.95 15.31 -18.76
CA THR A 204 -5.89 14.54 -19.59
C THR A 204 -6.84 13.75 -18.71
N LEU A 205 -8.13 13.70 -19.08
CA LEU A 205 -9.13 12.94 -18.35
C LEU A 205 -9.09 11.48 -18.82
N LEU A 206 -8.81 10.56 -17.91
CA LEU A 206 -8.86 9.13 -18.15
C LEU A 206 -10.15 8.53 -17.57
N ILE A 207 -10.70 7.57 -18.31
CA ILE A 207 -11.88 6.80 -17.95
C ILE A 207 -11.54 5.33 -18.18
N ASP A 208 -11.24 4.62 -17.09
CA ASP A 208 -11.07 3.16 -17.11
C ASP A 208 -12.46 2.51 -17.13
N THR A 209 -12.68 1.61 -18.07
CA THR A 209 -14.01 1.03 -18.30
C THR A 209 -13.92 -0.39 -18.83
N ILE A 210 -15.08 -1.00 -19.06
CA ILE A 210 -15.23 -2.30 -19.69
C ILE A 210 -16.14 -2.11 -20.90
N GLU A 211 -15.71 -2.59 -22.06
CA GLU A 211 -16.56 -2.65 -23.24
C GLU A 211 -17.20 -4.03 -23.37
N SER A 212 -18.47 -4.03 -23.78
CA SER A 212 -19.25 -5.24 -24.00
C SER A 212 -19.23 -5.61 -25.48
N GLY A 213 -18.68 -6.79 -25.80
CA GLY A 213 -18.72 -7.41 -27.13
C GLY A 213 -19.00 -8.92 -27.04
N ALA A 214 -18.49 -9.72 -27.99
CA ALA A 214 -18.52 -11.19 -27.86
C ALA A 214 -17.76 -11.69 -26.62
N ILE A 215 -16.77 -10.91 -26.17
CA ILE A 215 -16.10 -11.01 -24.87
C ILE A 215 -16.15 -9.62 -24.21
N MET A 216 -16.24 -9.57 -22.88
CA MET A 216 -16.06 -8.33 -22.11
C MET A 216 -14.56 -8.09 -21.92
N TYR A 217 -14.08 -6.88 -22.23
CA TYR A 217 -12.68 -6.53 -22.04
C TYR A 217 -12.52 -5.16 -21.40
N GLY A 218 -11.48 -5.02 -20.58
CA GLY A 218 -11.11 -3.74 -19.97
C GLY A 218 -10.41 -2.82 -20.96
N THR A 219 -10.70 -1.53 -20.93
CA THR A 219 -10.02 -0.51 -21.74
C THR A 219 -9.99 0.82 -21.00
N SER A 220 -9.24 1.78 -21.54
CA SER A 220 -9.18 3.15 -21.04
C SER A 220 -9.37 4.15 -22.18
N TYR A 221 -10.10 5.22 -21.91
CA TYR A 221 -10.26 6.34 -22.83
C TYR A 221 -9.54 7.56 -22.30
N ALA A 222 -8.86 8.28 -23.18
CA ALA A 222 -8.48 9.66 -22.93
C ALA A 222 -9.48 10.63 -23.52
N VAL A 223 -9.89 11.58 -22.70
CA VAL A 223 -10.83 12.64 -23.04
C VAL A 223 -10.18 13.98 -22.76
N ASP A 224 -10.39 14.93 -23.67
CA ASP A 224 -10.04 16.32 -23.41
C ASP A 224 -10.94 16.89 -22.30
N PRO A 225 -10.39 17.31 -21.14
CA PRO A 225 -11.20 17.71 -20.00
C PRO A 225 -12.00 19.00 -20.22
N ASN A 226 -11.65 19.80 -21.23
CA ASN A 226 -12.30 21.08 -21.52
C ASN A 226 -13.45 20.92 -22.51
N THR A 227 -13.32 19.99 -23.46
CA THR A 227 -14.28 19.82 -24.56
C THR A 227 -15.10 18.54 -24.50
N GLY A 228 -14.68 17.55 -23.68
CA GLY A 228 -15.33 16.25 -23.61
C GLY A 228 -15.05 15.34 -24.81
N LYS A 229 -14.24 15.78 -25.78
CA LYS A 229 -13.93 14.98 -26.96
C LYS A 229 -12.96 13.85 -26.61
N THR A 230 -13.30 12.64 -27.03
CA THR A 230 -12.39 11.49 -26.98
C THR A 230 -11.17 11.77 -27.85
N LYS A 231 -9.98 11.63 -27.27
CA LYS A 231 -8.70 11.73 -27.98
C LYS A 231 -8.29 10.38 -28.56
N TRP A 232 -8.39 9.33 -27.73
CA TRP A 232 -8.07 7.96 -28.08
C TRP A 232 -8.74 6.99 -27.09
N SER A 233 -8.77 5.71 -27.46
CA SER A 233 -9.06 4.57 -26.59
C SER A 233 -7.95 3.54 -26.74
N LEU A 234 -7.66 2.79 -25.68
CA LEU A 234 -6.67 1.72 -25.76
C LEU A 234 -7.19 0.56 -26.62
N PRO A 235 -6.39 0.04 -27.57
CA PRO A 235 -6.70 -1.19 -28.26
C PRO A 235 -6.43 -2.40 -27.37
N GLY A 236 -7.27 -3.44 -27.44
CA GLY A 236 -7.06 -4.69 -26.70
C GLY A 236 -7.75 -4.72 -25.33
N SER A 237 -7.38 -5.71 -24.50
CA SER A 237 -7.92 -5.89 -23.16
C SER A 237 -6.87 -5.57 -22.11
N HIS A 238 -7.12 -4.58 -21.28
CA HIS A 238 -6.18 -4.07 -20.29
C HIS A 238 -6.82 -3.87 -18.94
N SER A 239 -6.00 -3.91 -17.88
CA SER A 239 -6.42 -3.54 -16.53
C SER A 239 -6.82 -2.06 -16.42
N ALA A 240 -7.21 -1.63 -15.22
CA ALA A 240 -7.12 -0.23 -14.85
C ALA A 240 -5.65 0.26 -14.88
N LEU A 241 -5.44 1.58 -14.93
CA LEU A 241 -4.10 2.16 -14.95
C LEU A 241 -3.29 1.72 -13.72
N ILE A 242 -2.10 1.16 -13.95
CA ILE A 242 -1.20 0.71 -12.88
C ILE A 242 -0.28 1.86 -12.45
N HIS A 243 0.27 2.59 -13.42
CA HIS A 243 1.22 3.67 -13.19
C HIS A 243 1.21 4.67 -14.34
N ALA A 244 1.60 5.92 -14.06
CA ALA A 244 1.88 6.93 -15.07
C ALA A 244 3.20 7.65 -14.76
N ASP A 245 4.06 7.76 -15.77
CA ASP A 245 5.34 8.49 -15.69
C ASP A 245 5.47 9.43 -16.90
N GLY A 246 5.20 10.71 -16.68
CA GLY A 246 5.14 11.70 -17.76
C GLY A 246 4.12 11.33 -18.84
N ASP A 247 4.58 11.08 -20.05
CA ASP A 247 3.72 10.65 -21.17
C ASP A 247 3.47 9.14 -21.19
N LYS A 248 4.10 8.34 -20.32
CA LYS A 248 3.95 6.88 -20.33
C LYS A 248 2.84 6.43 -19.39
N LEU A 249 1.94 5.60 -19.87
CA LEU A 249 0.89 4.94 -19.09
C LEU A 249 1.12 3.44 -19.10
N TYR A 250 1.04 2.80 -17.93
CA TYR A 250 1.36 1.39 -17.75
C TYR A 250 0.09 0.61 -17.39
N TYR A 251 -0.20 -0.42 -18.18
CA TYR A 251 -1.38 -1.26 -18.02
C TYR A 251 -0.99 -2.73 -18.10
N GLU A 252 -1.62 -3.59 -17.30
CA GLU A 252 -1.47 -5.03 -17.46
C GLU A 252 -2.26 -5.47 -18.69
N ASP A 253 -1.58 -6.17 -19.59
CA ASP A 253 -2.22 -6.84 -20.72
C ASP A 253 -2.96 -8.07 -20.21
N GLN A 254 -4.28 -8.10 -20.42
CA GLN A 254 -5.17 -9.13 -19.92
C GLN A 254 -5.54 -10.18 -20.97
N TRP A 255 -4.98 -10.11 -22.19
CA TRP A 255 -5.37 -11.02 -23.28
C TRP A 255 -4.20 -11.56 -24.11
N PRO A 256 -4.24 -12.84 -24.56
CA PRO A 256 -5.12 -13.93 -24.13
C PRO A 256 -4.55 -14.61 -22.87
N ASN A 257 -5.19 -14.49 -21.70
CA ASN A 257 -4.63 -14.99 -20.44
C ASN A 257 -5.48 -16.07 -19.78
N ILE A 258 -5.40 -17.30 -20.28
CA ILE A 258 -5.85 -18.47 -19.51
C ILE A 258 -4.67 -19.27 -18.96
N ASP A 259 -3.49 -19.25 -19.59
CA ASP A 259 -2.34 -20.09 -19.19
C ASP A 259 -0.96 -19.43 -19.38
N ASP A 260 -0.86 -18.10 -19.49
CA ASP A 260 0.44 -17.42 -19.68
C ASP A 260 1.22 -17.35 -18.35
N PRO A 261 2.41 -17.98 -18.24
CA PRO A 261 3.25 -17.86 -17.06
C PRO A 261 3.89 -16.47 -16.93
N GLN A 262 3.85 -15.62 -17.96
CA GLN A 262 4.45 -14.29 -17.98
C GLN A 262 3.45 -13.20 -17.60
N LYS A 263 3.92 -12.17 -16.89
CA LYS A 263 3.16 -10.93 -16.70
C LYS A 263 3.63 -9.88 -17.71
N ARG A 264 2.70 -9.41 -18.54
CA ARG A 264 2.95 -8.38 -19.54
C ARG A 264 2.38 -7.04 -19.09
N ILE A 265 3.20 -6.00 -19.13
CA ILE A 265 2.79 -4.62 -18.92
C ILE A 265 2.98 -3.85 -20.21
N ASP A 266 1.88 -3.48 -20.85
CA ASP A 266 1.90 -2.61 -22.02
C ASP A 266 2.06 -1.15 -21.58
N VAL A 267 2.94 -0.43 -22.29
CA VAL A 267 3.22 0.98 -22.06
C VAL A 267 2.68 1.78 -23.23
N PHE A 268 1.78 2.72 -22.97
CA PHE A 268 1.15 3.57 -23.97
C PHE A 268 1.55 5.05 -23.80
N SER A 269 1.50 5.82 -24.89
CA SER A 269 1.59 7.28 -24.82
C SER A 269 0.27 7.87 -24.34
N LEU A 270 0.30 8.69 -23.29
CA LEU A 270 -0.84 9.48 -22.81
C LEU A 270 -1.32 10.46 -23.89
N ARG A 271 -0.39 11.01 -24.68
CA ARG A 271 -0.71 11.97 -25.73
C ARG A 271 -1.39 11.33 -26.93
N THR A 272 -0.92 10.19 -27.42
CA THR A 272 -1.40 9.60 -28.69
C THR A 272 -2.25 8.35 -28.51
N GLY A 273 -2.17 7.65 -27.37
CA GLY A 273 -2.80 6.35 -27.15
C GLY A 273 -2.05 5.20 -27.85
N GLU A 274 -0.92 5.47 -28.49
CA GLU A 274 -0.13 4.45 -29.19
C GLU A 274 0.69 3.63 -28.21
N LYS A 275 0.78 2.32 -28.47
CA LYS A 275 1.64 1.43 -27.69
C LYS A 275 3.11 1.74 -27.99
N LEU A 276 3.85 2.10 -26.95
CA LEU A 276 5.28 2.39 -27.00
C LEU A 276 6.12 1.12 -26.90
N GLN A 277 5.76 0.22 -25.99
CA GLN A 277 6.45 -1.06 -25.76
C GLN A 277 5.59 -2.01 -24.92
N THR A 278 6.00 -3.28 -24.87
CA THR A 278 5.50 -4.28 -23.93
C THR A 278 6.67 -4.70 -23.02
N LEU A 279 6.48 -4.61 -21.71
CA LEU A 279 7.42 -5.07 -20.71
C LEU A 279 7.02 -6.47 -20.26
N GLU A 280 7.93 -7.43 -20.40
CA GLU A 280 7.69 -8.83 -20.04
C GLU A 280 8.40 -9.18 -18.74
N TYR A 281 7.62 -9.58 -17.73
CA TYR A 281 8.12 -10.01 -16.44
C TYR A 281 7.91 -11.52 -16.32
N MET A 282 9.02 -12.26 -16.42
CA MET A 282 9.03 -13.72 -16.28
C MET A 282 9.07 -14.14 -14.81
N PRO A 283 8.53 -15.32 -14.45
CA PRO A 283 9.09 -16.08 -13.34
C PRO A 283 10.51 -16.44 -13.71
N ILE A 284 11.47 -16.08 -12.86
CA ILE A 284 12.82 -16.63 -12.96
C ILE A 284 12.66 -18.16 -12.85
N GLN A 285 12.96 -18.87 -13.94
CA GLN A 285 13.05 -20.33 -13.92
C GLN A 285 14.16 -20.69 -12.93
N GLU A 286 13.78 -21.15 -11.75
CA GLU A 286 14.67 -21.82 -10.81
C GLU A 286 14.20 -23.26 -10.67
N ASP A 287 15.16 -24.16 -10.50
CA ASP A 287 14.98 -25.62 -10.50
C ASP A 287 13.75 -26.07 -9.70
N GLY A 288 12.84 -26.79 -10.37
CA GLY A 288 11.72 -27.49 -9.73
C GLY A 288 10.34 -26.82 -9.79
N TYR A 289 10.19 -25.66 -10.44
CA TYR A 289 8.85 -25.09 -10.67
C TYR A 289 8.23 -25.62 -11.97
N SER A 290 7.24 -26.50 -11.87
CA SER A 290 6.46 -27.05 -12.99
C SER A 290 4.97 -26.70 -12.90
N GLY A 291 4.65 -25.46 -12.51
CA GLY A 291 3.28 -25.02 -12.25
C GLY A 291 2.67 -24.19 -13.38
N THR A 292 1.44 -24.52 -13.74
CA THR A 292 0.49 -23.70 -14.54
C THR A 292 -0.13 -22.54 -13.74
N GLN A 293 0.46 -22.14 -12.60
CA GLN A 293 -0.17 -21.14 -11.72
C GLN A 293 0.24 -19.72 -12.13
N SER A 294 -0.76 -18.92 -12.49
CA SER A 294 -0.58 -17.53 -12.89
C SER A 294 -0.12 -16.65 -11.72
N PHE A 295 0.72 -15.66 -12.01
CA PHE A 295 1.00 -14.57 -11.08
C PHE A 295 -0.28 -13.82 -10.70
N GLY A 296 -0.32 -13.34 -9.46
CA GLY A 296 -1.47 -12.58 -8.95
C GLY A 296 -1.41 -11.09 -9.31
N SER A 297 -1.81 -10.23 -8.36
CA SER A 297 -1.93 -8.80 -8.54
C SER A 297 -0.60 -8.09 -8.85
N VAL A 298 -0.68 -7.06 -9.69
CA VAL A 298 0.38 -6.10 -9.97
C VAL A 298 0.06 -4.77 -9.29
N ARG A 299 1.05 -4.13 -8.65
CA ARG A 299 0.94 -2.79 -8.06
C ARG A 299 2.21 -1.99 -8.34
N ALA A 300 2.08 -0.68 -8.57
CA ALA A 300 3.24 0.20 -8.72
C ALA A 300 3.35 1.20 -7.57
N ASP A 301 4.58 1.56 -7.24
CA ASP A 301 4.92 2.68 -6.36
C ASP A 301 6.16 3.38 -6.90
N GLY A 302 6.00 4.63 -7.32
CA GLY A 302 7.00 5.32 -8.11
C GLY A 302 7.45 4.46 -9.30
N GLN A 303 8.75 4.22 -9.40
CA GLN A 303 9.37 3.46 -10.50
C GLN A 303 9.42 1.94 -10.24
N ASP A 304 8.88 1.47 -9.12
CA ASP A 304 8.91 0.05 -8.77
C ASP A 304 7.56 -0.62 -9.01
N LEU A 305 7.65 -1.86 -9.50
CA LEU A 305 6.52 -2.72 -9.78
C LEU A 305 6.57 -3.95 -8.86
N TYR A 306 5.49 -4.17 -8.13
CA TYR A 306 5.30 -5.27 -7.18
C TYR A 306 4.35 -6.29 -7.79
N ILE A 307 4.84 -7.51 -8.00
CA ILE A 307 4.07 -8.61 -8.60
C ILE A 307 4.02 -9.78 -7.62
N THR A 308 2.82 -10.18 -7.21
CA THR A 308 2.64 -11.31 -6.30
C THR A 308 2.98 -12.63 -6.98
N SER A 309 3.82 -13.43 -6.33
CA SER A 309 4.32 -14.69 -6.85
C SER A 309 3.49 -15.89 -6.41
N PRO A 310 3.34 -16.92 -7.26
CA PRO A 310 2.84 -18.23 -6.83
C PRO A 310 3.75 -18.92 -5.80
N LYS A 311 5.02 -18.51 -5.64
CA LYS A 311 5.98 -19.05 -4.65
C LYS A 311 5.82 -18.46 -3.23
N LYS A 312 4.67 -17.86 -2.91
CA LYS A 312 4.39 -17.15 -1.64
C LYS A 312 5.37 -15.99 -1.38
N GLY A 313 5.06 -14.82 -1.94
CA GLY A 313 5.86 -13.61 -1.78
C GLY A 313 5.60 -12.60 -2.89
N VAL A 314 6.45 -11.57 -2.97
CA VAL A 314 6.30 -10.47 -3.93
C VAL A 314 7.62 -10.19 -4.62
N TYR A 315 7.64 -10.18 -5.94
CA TYR A 315 8.77 -9.65 -6.72
C TYR A 315 8.66 -8.14 -6.83
N ARG A 316 9.80 -7.45 -6.66
CA ARG A 316 9.96 -6.02 -6.91
C ARG A 316 10.86 -5.84 -8.13
N TYR A 317 10.28 -5.36 -9.21
CA TYR A 317 10.96 -4.93 -10.43
C TYR A 317 11.10 -3.41 -10.42
N ASN A 318 12.00 -2.88 -11.24
CA ASN A 318 12.07 -1.45 -11.53
C ASN A 318 11.70 -1.23 -13.01
N LEU A 319 10.81 -0.28 -13.27
CA LEU A 319 10.26 -0.02 -14.61
C LEU A 319 11.30 0.48 -15.61
N ASN A 320 12.41 1.05 -15.13
CA ASN A 320 13.49 1.54 -15.98
C ASN A 320 14.68 0.57 -16.07
N ALA A 321 14.62 -0.57 -15.40
CA ALA A 321 15.65 -1.59 -15.45
C ALA A 321 15.34 -2.60 -16.56
N ASP A 322 16.35 -2.98 -17.34
CA ASP A 322 16.24 -4.13 -18.22
C ASP A 322 16.19 -5.40 -17.36
N PRO A 323 15.07 -6.15 -17.36
CA PRO A 323 14.92 -7.35 -16.54
C PRO A 323 15.91 -8.47 -16.91
N LYS A 324 16.57 -8.40 -18.08
CA LYS A 324 17.65 -9.32 -18.48
C LYS A 324 18.97 -9.02 -17.77
N VAL A 325 19.17 -7.77 -17.37
CA VAL A 325 20.39 -7.29 -16.69
C VAL A 325 20.18 -7.26 -15.18
N VAL A 326 19.06 -6.70 -14.74
CA VAL A 326 18.76 -6.46 -13.33
C VAL A 326 17.71 -7.48 -12.87
N LYS A 327 18.14 -8.44 -12.04
CA LYS A 327 17.22 -9.39 -11.42
C LYS A 327 16.29 -8.67 -10.44
N PRO A 328 14.98 -8.98 -10.40
CA PRO A 328 14.09 -8.44 -9.40
C PRO A 328 14.48 -8.88 -8.00
N ALA A 329 14.23 -8.03 -7.01
CA ALA A 329 14.28 -8.46 -5.62
C ALA A 329 13.05 -9.32 -5.31
N PHE A 330 13.23 -10.43 -4.59
CA PHE A 330 12.11 -11.25 -4.12
C PHE A 330 11.95 -11.11 -2.60
N ILE A 331 10.76 -10.68 -2.18
CA ILE A 331 10.39 -10.53 -0.78
C ILE A 331 9.53 -11.76 -0.44
N GLN A 332 10.18 -12.77 0.15
CA GLN A 332 9.51 -14.00 0.58
C GLN A 332 8.58 -13.71 1.75
N ASP A 333 7.34 -14.21 1.67
CA ASP A 333 6.39 -14.22 2.77
C ASP A 333 5.30 -15.28 2.54
N ASN A 334 4.87 -15.99 3.58
CA ASN A 334 3.85 -17.04 3.45
C ASN A 334 2.41 -16.50 3.50
N GLY A 335 2.21 -15.25 3.91
CA GLY A 335 0.92 -14.60 3.99
C GLY A 335 0.40 -14.09 2.64
N THR A 336 -0.84 -13.63 2.64
CA THR A 336 -1.48 -13.00 1.48
C THR A 336 -1.12 -11.52 1.44
N PHE A 337 -0.49 -11.06 0.37
CA PHE A 337 -0.19 -9.63 0.16
C PHE A 337 -1.47 -8.82 -0.02
N ILE A 338 -1.75 -7.88 0.88
CA ILE A 338 -2.99 -7.09 0.84
C ILE A 338 -2.77 -5.59 0.64
N ALA A 339 -1.65 -5.03 1.08
CA ALA A 339 -1.42 -3.58 1.04
C ALA A 339 0.07 -3.21 0.96
N GLY A 340 0.33 -2.01 0.46
CA GLY A 340 1.67 -1.45 0.31
C GLY A 340 2.20 -1.43 -1.15
N PRO A 341 3.43 -0.92 -1.35
CA PRO A 341 4.33 -0.42 -0.32
C PRO A 341 3.79 0.84 0.39
N TYR A 342 4.10 0.96 1.68
CA TYR A 342 3.78 2.15 2.47
C TYR A 342 4.75 2.26 3.65
N ASN A 343 5.41 3.41 3.82
CA ASN A 343 6.46 3.59 4.82
C ASN A 343 7.54 2.48 4.72
N GLY A 344 7.95 2.16 3.48
CA GLY A 344 8.96 1.14 3.17
C GLY A 344 8.57 -0.31 3.52
N LYS A 345 7.27 -0.62 3.59
CA LYS A 345 6.76 -1.94 4.00
C LYS A 345 5.68 -2.48 3.07
N LEU A 346 5.70 -3.80 2.86
CA LEU A 346 4.59 -4.58 2.29
C LEU A 346 3.82 -5.27 3.42
N PHE A 347 2.49 -5.29 3.35
CA PHE A 347 1.62 -5.82 4.40
C PHE A 347 0.95 -7.11 3.95
N PHE A 348 0.95 -8.10 4.84
CA PHE A 348 0.48 -9.45 4.60
C PHE A 348 -0.49 -9.89 5.68
N VAL A 349 -1.52 -10.63 5.28
CA VAL A 349 -2.40 -11.37 6.20
C VAL A 349 -1.86 -12.77 6.36
N ASP A 350 -1.82 -13.26 7.60
CA ASP A 350 -1.33 -14.61 7.90
C ASP A 350 -2.15 -15.72 7.21
N PRO A 351 -1.58 -16.91 6.96
CA PRO A 351 -2.23 -17.98 6.20
C PRO A 351 -3.57 -18.48 6.77
N ASP A 352 -3.79 -18.32 8.07
CA ASP A 352 -5.04 -18.67 8.75
C ASP A 352 -6.08 -17.54 8.71
N ASN A 353 -5.80 -16.46 7.97
CA ASN A 353 -6.59 -15.23 7.88
C ASN A 353 -6.73 -14.51 9.23
N ARG A 354 -5.81 -14.75 10.17
CA ARG A 354 -5.81 -14.16 11.52
C ARG A 354 -4.43 -13.61 11.84
N GLY A 355 -4.21 -12.37 11.45
CA GLY A 355 -2.92 -11.76 11.65
C GLY A 355 -2.67 -10.70 10.62
N LEU A 356 -1.91 -9.69 11.01
CA LEU A 356 -1.32 -8.75 10.08
C LEU A 356 0.16 -8.65 10.44
N HIS A 357 1.00 -8.69 9.42
CA HIS A 357 2.41 -8.39 9.56
C HIS A 357 2.89 -7.62 8.35
N ALA A 358 4.10 -7.10 8.46
CA ALA A 358 4.74 -6.39 7.37
C ALA A 358 6.15 -6.89 7.12
N ARG A 359 6.61 -6.77 5.88
CA ARG A 359 7.99 -7.01 5.45
C ARG A 359 8.57 -5.71 4.96
N LYS A 360 9.73 -5.32 5.48
CA LYS A 360 10.44 -4.13 4.99
C LYS A 360 10.96 -4.38 3.57
N THR A 361 10.87 -3.39 2.68
CA THR A 361 11.27 -3.54 1.27
C THR A 361 12.78 -3.57 1.05
N VAL A 362 13.57 -3.10 2.02
CA VAL A 362 15.04 -2.98 1.92
C VAL A 362 15.74 -4.22 2.51
N ASP A 363 15.56 -4.47 3.80
CA ASP A 363 16.26 -5.55 4.52
C ASP A 363 15.41 -6.82 4.69
N GLN A 364 14.16 -6.81 4.21
CA GLN A 364 13.19 -7.90 4.32
C GLN A 364 12.87 -8.36 5.74
N SER A 365 13.24 -7.60 6.77
CA SER A 365 12.88 -7.93 8.14
C SER A 365 11.36 -7.85 8.35
N SER A 366 10.84 -8.75 9.19
CA SER A 366 9.42 -8.73 9.59
C SER A 366 9.16 -7.64 10.62
N VAL A 367 7.99 -7.03 10.54
CA VAL A 367 7.42 -6.11 11.54
C VAL A 367 6.09 -6.69 11.97
N SER A 368 6.02 -7.14 13.21
CA SER A 368 4.76 -7.62 13.82
C SER A 368 3.78 -6.46 14.00
N ILE A 369 2.51 -6.70 13.71
CA ILE A 369 1.44 -5.73 13.95
C ILE A 369 0.60 -6.20 15.14
N GLU A 370 0.55 -5.36 16.17
CA GLU A 370 -0.11 -5.69 17.43
C GLU A 370 -1.64 -5.69 17.29
N GLY A 371 -2.30 -6.65 17.92
CA GLY A 371 -3.74 -6.68 18.13
C GLY A 371 -4.58 -7.30 17.02
N VAL A 372 -4.10 -7.34 15.77
CA VAL A 372 -4.84 -7.91 14.64
C VAL A 372 -4.72 -9.43 14.65
N ASN A 373 -5.76 -10.12 15.11
CA ASN A 373 -5.79 -11.59 15.31
C ASN A 373 -7.09 -12.25 14.80
N ASN A 374 -7.79 -11.60 13.88
CA ASN A 374 -9.09 -11.99 13.34
C ASN A 374 -9.25 -11.38 11.92
N PRO A 375 -10.08 -11.93 11.02
CA PRO A 375 -10.19 -11.45 9.65
C PRO A 375 -10.45 -9.95 9.57
N ILE A 376 -9.67 -9.31 8.71
CA ILE A 376 -9.75 -7.88 8.43
C ILE A 376 -10.97 -7.65 7.52
N SER A 377 -11.92 -6.85 7.99
CA SER A 377 -13.01 -6.35 7.16
C SER A 377 -12.62 -5.10 6.38
N GLN A 378 -11.77 -4.24 6.96
CA GLN A 378 -11.32 -3.01 6.34
C GLN A 378 -9.93 -2.62 6.84
N LEU A 379 -9.07 -2.18 5.92
CA LEU A 379 -7.74 -1.64 6.22
C LEU A 379 -7.52 -0.33 5.48
N ASN A 380 -7.05 0.69 6.19
CA ASN A 380 -6.61 1.95 5.60
C ASN A 380 -5.23 2.34 6.16
N LEU A 381 -4.33 2.76 5.26
CA LEU A 381 -3.02 3.31 5.59
C LEU A 381 -3.09 4.82 5.42
N ILE A 382 -3.02 5.57 6.52
CA ILE A 382 -3.20 7.03 6.50
C ILE A 382 -2.20 7.69 7.46
N ASN A 383 -1.37 8.59 6.94
CA ASN A 383 -0.27 9.22 7.66
C ASN A 383 0.59 8.17 8.41
N SER A 384 0.79 8.33 9.71
CA SER A 384 1.55 7.36 10.53
C SER A 384 0.71 6.16 11.00
N GLY A 385 -0.54 6.02 10.55
CA GLY A 385 -1.51 5.05 11.07
C GLY A 385 -1.84 3.90 10.12
N ILE A 386 -1.99 2.71 10.69
CA ILE A 386 -2.75 1.58 10.13
C ILE A 386 -4.08 1.51 10.89
N TYR A 387 -5.19 1.63 10.18
CA TYR A 387 -6.53 1.58 10.75
C TYR A 387 -7.19 0.29 10.28
N VAL A 388 -7.58 -0.55 11.24
CA VAL A 388 -8.09 -1.90 10.96
C VAL A 388 -9.44 -2.09 11.65
N GLY A 389 -10.44 -2.51 10.89
CA GLY A 389 -11.71 -3.01 11.41
C GLY A 389 -11.79 -4.52 11.17
N GLN A 390 -12.03 -5.29 12.23
CA GLN A 390 -12.10 -6.76 12.18
C GLN A 390 -13.52 -7.28 12.26
N THR A 391 -13.76 -8.47 11.72
CA THR A 391 -15.10 -9.07 11.62
C THR A 391 -15.73 -9.46 12.97
N ASP A 392 -14.98 -9.44 14.07
CA ASP A 392 -15.52 -9.56 15.45
C ASP A 392 -15.97 -8.22 16.06
N GLY A 393 -15.85 -7.11 15.34
CA GLY A 393 -16.21 -5.80 15.85
C GLY A 393 -15.05 -5.02 16.45
N THR A 394 -13.84 -5.57 16.50
CA THR A 394 -12.68 -4.84 17.03
C THR A 394 -12.11 -3.87 16.00
N VAL A 395 -11.84 -2.64 16.45
CA VAL A 395 -11.19 -1.59 15.66
C VAL A 395 -9.86 -1.24 16.31
N TYR A 396 -8.80 -1.19 15.52
CA TYR A 396 -7.46 -0.78 15.93
C TYR A 396 -6.97 0.45 15.17
N ALA A 397 -6.20 1.29 15.86
CA ALA A 397 -5.31 2.26 15.23
C ALA A 397 -3.87 2.03 15.71
N ILE A 398 -2.97 1.85 14.75
CA ILE A 398 -1.65 1.27 14.97
C ILE A 398 -0.61 2.16 14.32
N ASN A 399 0.54 2.37 14.96
CA ASN A 399 1.65 3.09 14.35
C ASN A 399 2.30 2.23 13.24
N VAL A 400 2.32 2.72 12.01
CA VAL A 400 2.84 2.01 10.82
C VAL A 400 4.37 1.82 10.79
N THR A 401 5.10 2.59 11.59
CA THR A 401 6.55 2.46 11.75
C THR A 401 6.89 1.34 12.72
N THR A 402 6.21 1.30 13.87
CA THR A 402 6.57 0.39 14.97
C THR A 402 5.72 -0.88 15.05
N GLY A 403 4.54 -0.89 14.43
CA GLY A 403 3.55 -1.96 14.58
C GLY A 403 2.79 -1.96 15.90
N LYS A 404 3.05 -0.98 16.78
CA LYS A 404 2.41 -0.86 18.10
C LYS A 404 0.98 -0.33 17.97
N ALA A 405 0.02 -1.01 18.58
CA ALA A 405 -1.36 -0.56 18.64
C ALA A 405 -1.51 0.49 19.75
N LEU A 406 -2.11 1.63 19.42
CA LEU A 406 -2.29 2.77 20.34
C LEU A 406 -3.74 3.00 20.72
N PHE A 407 -4.64 2.23 20.12
CA PHE A 407 -6.08 2.44 20.14
C PHE A 407 -6.74 1.08 19.89
N ARG A 408 -7.72 0.73 20.73
CA ARG A 408 -8.66 -0.36 20.50
C ARG A 408 -10.07 0.07 20.85
N TYR A 409 -11.06 -0.33 20.06
CA TYR A 409 -12.47 -0.14 20.38
C TYR A 409 -13.31 -1.33 19.90
N GLN A 410 -14.27 -1.77 20.72
CA GLN A 410 -15.20 -2.85 20.38
C GLN A 410 -16.53 -2.26 19.89
N THR A 411 -16.88 -2.54 18.64
CA THR A 411 -18.21 -2.29 18.07
C THR A 411 -19.03 -3.59 18.06
N THR A 412 -20.28 -3.50 17.60
CA THR A 412 -21.12 -4.67 17.32
C THR A 412 -21.13 -5.05 15.84
N ALA A 413 -20.44 -4.29 14.99
CA ALA A 413 -20.46 -4.46 13.53
C ALA A 413 -19.47 -5.52 13.08
N ARG A 414 -19.71 -6.12 11.91
CA ARG A 414 -18.76 -7.02 11.25
C ARG A 414 -18.14 -6.39 10.01
N ALA A 415 -18.81 -5.38 9.45
CA ALA A 415 -18.40 -4.67 8.25
C ALA A 415 -18.11 -3.19 8.53
N TYR A 416 -17.06 -2.66 7.93
CA TYR A 416 -16.66 -1.27 8.08
C TYR A 416 -16.54 -0.57 6.73
N GLY A 417 -16.94 0.70 6.68
CA GLY A 417 -16.59 1.58 5.58
C GLY A 417 -15.16 2.11 5.71
N ALA A 418 -14.67 2.76 4.66
CA ALA A 418 -13.32 3.34 4.67
C ALA A 418 -13.09 4.28 5.86
N PHE A 419 -12.02 4.04 6.62
CA PHE A 419 -11.59 4.92 7.70
C PHE A 419 -11.11 6.25 7.13
N GLN A 420 -11.43 7.35 7.82
CA GLN A 420 -11.01 8.69 7.42
C GLN A 420 -10.39 9.44 8.59
N THR A 421 -9.38 10.26 8.31
CA THR A 421 -8.74 11.11 9.31
C THR A 421 -8.68 12.55 8.85
N VAL A 422 -9.06 13.49 9.72
CA VAL A 422 -8.82 14.94 9.51
C VAL A 422 -8.27 15.52 10.79
N GLY A 423 -7.01 16.00 10.73
CA GLY A 423 -6.29 16.48 11.90
C GLY A 423 -6.17 15.40 12.97
N ASP A 424 -6.76 15.64 14.14
CA ASP A 424 -6.74 14.77 15.32
C ASP A 424 -7.94 13.82 15.40
N THR A 425 -8.75 13.72 14.34
CA THR A 425 -10.03 13.01 14.39
C THR A 425 -10.04 11.81 13.47
N LEU A 426 -10.52 10.68 13.98
CA LEU A 426 -10.80 9.45 13.23
C LEU A 426 -12.31 9.24 13.11
N LEU A 427 -12.77 8.99 11.89
CA LEU A 427 -14.10 8.48 11.60
C LEU A 427 -14.07 6.97 11.42
N VAL A 428 -14.96 6.28 12.13
CA VAL A 428 -15.16 4.84 12.00
C VAL A 428 -16.62 4.59 11.64
N GLN A 429 -16.84 4.22 10.39
CA GLN A 429 -18.14 3.79 9.92
C GLN A 429 -18.27 2.27 10.12
N ALA A 430 -19.10 1.87 11.07
CA ALA A 430 -19.36 0.48 11.45
C ALA A 430 -20.82 0.17 11.09
N GLU A 431 -21.04 -0.44 9.93
CA GLU A 431 -22.37 -0.64 9.34
C GLU A 431 -23.21 0.66 9.33
N ASN A 432 -24.34 0.69 10.03
CA ASN A 432 -25.26 1.83 10.11
C ASN A 432 -24.92 2.81 11.25
N LYS A 433 -23.72 2.72 11.83
CA LYS A 433 -23.30 3.59 12.94
C LYS A 433 -21.95 4.25 12.65
N LEU A 434 -21.87 5.54 12.91
CA LEU A 434 -20.67 6.33 12.75
C LEU A 434 -20.13 6.73 14.12
N TYR A 435 -18.88 6.39 14.37
CA TYR A 435 -18.16 6.78 15.57
C TYR A 435 -17.10 7.83 15.24
N VAL A 436 -16.92 8.79 16.15
CA VAL A 436 -15.91 9.85 16.03
C VAL A 436 -14.96 9.76 17.20
N PHE A 437 -13.67 9.60 16.93
CA PHE A 437 -12.65 9.44 17.96
C PHE A 437 -11.59 10.55 17.89
N ALA A 438 -10.93 10.80 19.02
CA ALA A 438 -9.62 11.46 19.02
C ALA A 438 -8.57 10.44 18.57
N LEU A 439 -7.62 10.88 17.75
CA LEU A 439 -6.42 10.13 17.43
C LEU A 439 -5.33 10.37 18.47
N PRO A 440 -4.57 9.34 18.86
CA PRO A 440 -3.29 9.52 19.54
C PRO A 440 -2.39 10.47 18.74
N ALA A 441 -1.73 11.43 19.40
CA ALA A 441 -0.91 12.45 18.74
C ALA A 441 0.18 11.86 17.82
N GLU A 442 0.67 10.66 18.14
CA GLU A 442 1.66 9.94 17.33
C GLU A 442 1.15 9.58 15.92
N LEU A 443 -0.15 9.28 15.77
CA LEU A 443 -0.76 8.91 14.49
C LEU A 443 -1.12 10.12 13.62
N THR A 444 -1.13 11.32 14.19
CA THR A 444 -1.41 12.58 13.47
C THR A 444 -0.18 13.14 12.75
N LYS A 445 1.00 12.59 13.02
CA LYS A 445 2.26 13.06 12.43
C LYS A 445 2.34 12.60 10.96
N PRO A 446 2.73 13.49 10.03
CA PRO A 446 3.02 13.06 8.67
C PRO A 446 4.22 12.11 8.67
N LEU A 447 4.23 11.15 7.75
CA LEU A 447 5.42 10.37 7.48
C LEU A 447 6.50 11.30 6.96
N LYS A 448 7.71 11.20 7.52
CA LYS A 448 8.87 11.90 6.96
C LYS A 448 9.44 11.02 5.86
N ALA A 449 9.52 11.54 4.63
CA ALA A 449 10.10 10.82 3.49
C ALA A 449 11.51 10.25 3.81
N SER A 450 12.31 11.00 4.57
CA SER A 450 13.62 10.53 5.02
C SER A 450 13.57 9.37 6.02
N ALA A 451 12.50 9.24 6.81
CA ALA A 451 12.32 8.12 7.75
C ALA A 451 11.85 6.85 7.04
N GLU A 452 11.04 6.99 6.00
CA GLU A 452 10.68 5.90 5.09
C GLU A 452 11.91 5.40 4.33
N GLN A 453 12.68 6.30 3.73
CA GLN A 453 13.92 5.97 3.03
C GLN A 453 15.01 5.42 3.96
N ALA A 454 15.08 5.88 5.21
CA ALA A 454 16.01 5.36 6.21
C ALA A 454 15.56 4.03 6.85
N SER A 455 14.30 3.61 6.66
CA SER A 455 13.80 2.35 7.22
C SER A 455 14.55 1.17 6.59
N GLY A 456 15.40 0.51 7.38
CA GLY A 456 16.26 -0.59 6.92
C GLY A 456 17.74 -0.20 6.71
N TYR A 457 18.11 1.06 6.98
CA TYR A 457 19.48 1.54 6.97
C TYR A 457 19.94 1.86 8.40
N SER A 458 21.17 1.51 8.74
CA SER A 458 21.77 1.76 10.05
C SER A 458 23.20 2.28 9.91
N LYS A 459 23.66 3.11 10.86
CA LYS A 459 25.06 3.57 10.86
C LYS A 459 26.00 2.38 10.96
N ALA A 460 26.99 2.33 10.08
CA ALA A 460 28.01 1.31 10.12
C ALA A 460 29.00 1.59 11.25
N GLN A 461 29.23 0.58 12.09
CA GLN A 461 30.37 0.57 13.02
C GLN A 461 31.56 -0.08 12.30
N ALA A 462 32.16 0.67 11.37
CA ALA A 462 33.27 0.23 10.54
C ALA A 462 34.19 1.39 10.16
N LYS A 463 35.48 1.09 10.02
CA LYS A 463 36.49 2.01 9.47
C LYS A 463 36.58 1.87 7.96
N LEU A 464 37.14 2.88 7.30
CA LEU A 464 37.51 2.83 5.88
C LEU A 464 38.98 3.20 5.74
N THR A 465 39.76 2.39 5.05
CA THR A 465 41.11 2.72 4.62
C THR A 465 41.16 2.84 3.10
N ILE A 466 41.94 3.80 2.61
CA ILE A 466 42.25 3.95 1.18
C ILE A 466 43.77 3.90 1.07
N ASP A 467 44.28 2.91 0.32
CA ASP A 467 45.72 2.66 0.15
C ASP A 467 46.47 2.54 1.48
N GLY A 468 45.85 1.85 2.45
CA GLY A 468 46.41 1.62 3.79
C GLY A 468 46.24 2.79 4.78
N VAL A 469 45.72 3.93 4.33
CA VAL A 469 45.50 5.11 5.17
C VAL A 469 44.05 5.17 5.63
N GLU A 470 43.82 5.17 6.95
CA GLU A 470 42.48 5.36 7.54
C GLU A 470 41.92 6.72 7.17
N LYS A 471 40.64 6.76 6.81
CA LYS A 471 39.92 7.98 6.43
C LYS A 471 38.79 8.26 7.41
N THR A 472 38.69 9.52 7.82
CA THR A 472 37.57 10.07 8.59
C THR A 472 36.73 10.97 7.70
N PHE A 473 35.41 10.84 7.80
CA PHE A 473 34.46 11.58 6.96
C PHE A 473 33.07 11.59 7.59
N GLU A 474 32.29 12.62 7.27
CA GLU A 474 30.88 12.73 7.62
C GLU A 474 30.07 13.12 6.38
N PRO A 475 28.87 12.53 6.17
CA PRO A 475 28.25 11.55 7.06
C PRO A 475 28.95 10.17 7.01
N SER A 476 28.96 9.43 8.12
CA SER A 476 29.59 8.11 8.20
C SER A 476 29.02 7.07 7.22
N MET A 477 29.69 5.92 7.07
CA MET A 477 29.15 4.74 6.36
C MET A 477 27.85 4.23 6.98
N MET A 478 27.08 3.52 6.16
CA MET A 478 25.81 2.89 6.53
C MET A 478 25.84 1.39 6.17
N THR A 479 24.96 0.62 6.78
CA THR A 479 24.69 -0.78 6.42
C THR A 479 23.21 -0.98 6.15
N ALA A 480 22.89 -1.74 5.11
CA ALA A 480 21.53 -2.18 4.78
C ALA A 480 21.59 -3.46 3.94
N ALA A 481 20.61 -4.35 4.08
CA ALA A 481 20.51 -5.59 3.30
C ALA A 481 21.82 -6.40 3.21
N ASN A 482 22.57 -6.48 4.32
CA ASN A 482 23.90 -7.11 4.38
C ASN A 482 24.90 -6.53 3.35
N ARG A 483 24.86 -5.21 3.14
CA ARG A 483 25.81 -4.44 2.34
C ARG A 483 26.36 -3.29 3.17
N MET A 484 27.61 -2.93 2.90
CA MET A 484 28.22 -1.70 3.39
C MET A 484 28.04 -0.61 2.34
N LEU A 485 27.48 0.52 2.75
CA LEU A 485 27.24 1.69 1.91
C LEU A 485 28.13 2.83 2.36
N VAL A 486 28.65 3.57 1.39
CA VAL A 486 29.55 4.71 1.60
C VAL A 486 28.94 5.95 0.94
N PRO A 487 29.14 7.16 1.50
CA PRO A 487 28.74 8.39 0.82
C PRO A 487 29.48 8.48 -0.51
N PHE A 488 28.71 8.51 -1.59
CA PHE A 488 29.21 8.35 -2.95
C PHE A 488 30.20 9.45 -3.33
N ARG A 489 29.88 10.70 -2.99
CA ARG A 489 30.76 11.86 -3.23
C ARG A 489 32.10 11.71 -2.52
N PHE A 490 32.07 11.34 -1.25
CA PHE A 490 33.30 11.19 -0.46
C PHE A 490 34.23 10.14 -1.08
N LEU A 491 33.75 8.93 -1.37
CA LEU A 491 34.62 7.88 -1.90
C LEU A 491 35.17 8.23 -3.29
N THR A 492 34.33 8.78 -4.17
CA THR A 492 34.75 9.16 -5.53
C THR A 492 35.81 10.26 -5.53
N GLU A 493 35.65 11.30 -4.72
CA GLU A 493 36.65 12.36 -4.56
C GLU A 493 37.94 11.82 -3.91
N ALA A 494 37.83 10.98 -2.88
CA ALA A 494 38.99 10.46 -2.15
C ALA A 494 39.90 9.54 -2.96
N VAL A 495 39.36 8.85 -3.98
CA VAL A 495 40.15 8.05 -4.92
C VAL A 495 40.60 8.85 -6.16
N GLY A 496 40.26 10.13 -6.24
CA GLY A 496 40.66 11.01 -7.35
C GLY A 496 39.78 10.92 -8.60
N ALA A 497 38.56 10.37 -8.50
CA ALA A 497 37.60 10.38 -9.59
C ALA A 497 36.92 11.75 -9.73
N LYS A 498 36.64 12.15 -10.98
CA LYS A 498 35.85 13.35 -11.27
C LYS A 498 34.37 13.02 -11.16
N LEU A 499 33.63 13.80 -10.38
CA LEU A 499 32.18 13.66 -10.18
C LEU A 499 31.44 14.89 -10.71
N THR A 500 30.40 14.68 -11.50
CA THR A 500 29.45 15.72 -11.91
C THR A 500 28.03 15.26 -11.63
N PHE A 501 27.13 16.18 -11.27
CA PHE A 501 25.74 15.85 -10.95
C PHE A 501 24.78 16.65 -11.82
N ASN A 502 23.82 15.97 -12.42
CA ASN A 502 22.73 16.59 -13.16
C ASN A 502 21.48 16.64 -12.26
N ASN A 503 21.13 17.86 -11.84
CA ASN A 503 19.97 18.09 -10.98
C ASN A 503 18.61 17.76 -11.63
N ALA A 504 18.52 17.82 -12.96
CA ALA A 504 17.29 17.56 -13.71
C ALA A 504 17.02 16.05 -13.81
N THR A 505 18.04 15.25 -14.10
CA THR A 505 17.91 13.79 -14.23
C THR A 505 18.21 13.03 -12.94
N LYS A 506 18.59 13.74 -11.86
CA LYS A 506 19.04 13.16 -10.57
C LYS A 506 20.16 12.13 -10.74
N GLN A 507 21.01 12.34 -11.73
CA GLN A 507 22.05 11.41 -12.15
C GLN A 507 23.43 11.99 -11.86
N ALA A 508 24.30 11.15 -11.30
CA ALA A 508 25.71 11.44 -11.10
C ALA A 508 26.54 10.76 -12.18
N THR A 509 27.44 11.50 -12.83
CA THR A 509 28.41 10.99 -13.80
C THR A 509 29.80 11.01 -13.19
N VAL A 510 30.48 9.86 -13.24
CA VAL A 510 31.83 9.66 -12.71
C VAL A 510 32.81 9.36 -13.84
N THR A 511 34.00 9.95 -13.76
CA THR A 511 35.14 9.66 -14.63
C THR A 511 36.36 9.31 -13.79
N TYR A 512 36.97 8.15 -14.03
CA TYR A 512 38.19 7.71 -13.35
C TYR A 512 39.09 6.94 -14.33
N GLY A 513 40.22 7.55 -14.71
CA GLY A 513 41.01 7.09 -15.86
C GLY A 513 40.13 7.03 -17.11
N ASP A 514 40.12 5.88 -17.79
CA ASP A 514 39.30 5.65 -18.99
C ASP A 514 37.87 5.17 -18.67
N ARG A 515 37.51 5.01 -17.39
CA ARG A 515 36.19 4.53 -16.99
C ARG A 515 35.22 5.69 -16.80
N VAL A 516 34.07 5.59 -17.46
CA VAL A 516 32.96 6.53 -17.33
C VAL A 516 31.67 5.76 -17.07
N PHE A 517 30.96 6.16 -16.01
CA PHE A 517 29.65 5.60 -15.71
C PHE A 517 28.71 6.64 -15.09
N THR A 518 27.43 6.32 -15.12
CA THR A 518 26.41 7.11 -14.43
C THR A 518 25.65 6.28 -13.41
N ILE A 519 25.20 6.93 -12.34
CA ILE A 519 24.42 6.32 -11.25
C ILE A 519 23.34 7.31 -10.79
N ALA A 520 22.18 6.80 -10.38
CA ALA A 520 21.07 7.64 -9.95
C ALA A 520 20.45 7.09 -8.66
N ASP A 521 19.86 7.99 -7.86
CA ASP A 521 19.12 7.63 -6.66
C ASP A 521 17.95 6.71 -6.99
N GLY A 522 17.78 5.63 -6.23
CA GLY A 522 16.74 4.61 -6.41
C GLY A 522 16.95 3.67 -7.60
N SER A 523 17.92 3.90 -8.49
CA SER A 523 18.13 3.04 -9.67
C SER A 523 18.90 1.76 -9.30
N PRO A 524 18.38 0.55 -9.54
CA PRO A 524 19.07 -0.69 -9.22
C PRO A 524 20.21 -1.03 -10.19
N TYR A 525 20.62 -0.09 -11.05
CA TYR A 525 21.71 -0.24 -11.99
C TYR A 525 22.53 1.05 -12.13
N ALA A 526 23.76 0.91 -12.57
CA ALA A 526 24.57 1.98 -13.16
C ALA A 526 24.52 1.87 -14.69
N VAL A 527 24.89 2.93 -15.41
CA VAL A 527 25.08 2.88 -16.86
C VAL A 527 26.57 3.04 -17.17
N VAL A 528 27.18 2.01 -17.75
CA VAL A 528 28.59 1.98 -18.15
C VAL A 528 28.66 1.83 -19.67
N GLY A 529 29.28 2.80 -20.35
CA GLY A 529 29.38 2.75 -21.82
C GLY A 529 28.03 2.75 -22.56
N GLY A 530 26.95 3.21 -21.92
CA GLY A 530 25.59 3.20 -22.48
C GLY A 530 24.77 1.96 -22.12
N GLU A 531 25.36 0.94 -21.50
CA GLU A 531 24.69 -0.29 -21.10
C GLU A 531 24.41 -0.31 -19.59
N GLN A 532 23.33 -0.96 -19.19
CA GLN A 532 23.01 -1.14 -17.76
C GLN A 532 23.96 -2.16 -17.13
N THR A 533 24.38 -1.87 -15.90
CA THR A 533 25.15 -2.79 -15.04
C THR A 533 24.43 -2.86 -13.70
N ALA A 534 23.96 -4.04 -13.33
CA ALA A 534 23.20 -4.24 -12.09
C ALA A 534 24.03 -3.88 -10.84
N LEU A 535 23.38 -3.21 -9.89
CA LEU A 535 23.92 -2.92 -8.57
C LEU A 535 23.41 -3.93 -7.56
N SER A 536 24.21 -4.22 -6.53
CA SER A 536 23.84 -5.17 -5.48
C SER A 536 22.76 -4.64 -4.54
N LEU A 537 22.58 -3.31 -4.49
CA LEU A 537 21.50 -2.59 -3.84
C LEU A 537 21.38 -1.23 -4.51
N ALA A 538 20.15 -0.76 -4.75
CA ALA A 538 19.91 0.56 -5.33
C ALA A 538 20.53 1.67 -4.45
N PRO A 539 21.17 2.69 -5.05
CA PRO A 539 21.60 3.88 -4.36
C PRO A 539 20.44 4.55 -3.63
N VAL A 540 20.72 5.17 -2.50
CA VAL A 540 19.71 5.88 -1.72
C VAL A 540 20.25 7.22 -1.22
N THR A 541 19.47 8.28 -1.36
CA THR A 541 19.78 9.54 -0.68
C THR A 541 19.28 9.49 0.77
N LEU A 542 20.19 9.51 1.73
CA LEU A 542 19.89 9.60 3.16
C LEU A 542 20.41 10.93 3.69
N ASN A 543 19.53 11.74 4.29
CA ASN A 543 19.86 13.06 4.86
C ASN A 543 20.68 13.95 3.88
N GLY A 544 20.31 13.94 2.60
CA GLY A 544 20.96 14.74 1.55
C GLY A 544 22.26 14.17 0.98
N SER A 545 22.73 13.00 1.44
CA SER A 545 23.89 12.32 0.89
C SER A 545 23.50 11.04 0.17
N LEU A 546 23.99 10.87 -1.06
CA LEU A 546 23.80 9.65 -1.84
C LEU A 546 24.72 8.54 -1.30
N TYR A 547 24.14 7.42 -0.91
CA TYR A 547 24.82 6.22 -0.45
C TYR A 547 24.76 5.14 -1.52
N VAL A 548 25.88 4.47 -1.76
CA VAL A 548 26.01 3.40 -2.75
C VAL A 548 26.81 2.24 -2.13
N PRO A 549 26.54 0.97 -2.46
CA PRO A 549 27.33 -0.15 -1.96
C PRO A 549 28.81 -0.02 -2.35
N VAL A 550 29.69 -0.10 -1.36
CA VAL A 550 31.12 0.17 -1.55
C VAL A 550 31.79 -0.80 -2.53
N LYS A 551 31.34 -2.06 -2.54
CA LYS A 551 31.82 -3.08 -3.48
C LYS A 551 31.45 -2.76 -4.92
N ASP A 552 30.21 -2.29 -5.15
CA ASP A 552 29.73 -1.97 -6.51
C ASP A 552 30.49 -0.77 -7.07
N ILE A 553 30.74 0.26 -6.25
CA ILE A 553 31.61 1.39 -6.63
C ILE A 553 33.02 0.89 -6.99
N GLY A 554 33.56 -0.04 -6.19
CA GLY A 554 34.85 -0.68 -6.45
C GLY A 554 34.93 -1.30 -7.84
N THR A 555 33.92 -2.10 -8.19
CA THR A 555 33.78 -2.70 -9.52
C THR A 555 33.67 -1.66 -10.62
N LEU A 556 32.82 -0.63 -10.46
CA LEU A 556 32.60 0.41 -11.47
C LEU A 556 33.85 1.27 -11.74
N LEU A 557 34.64 1.55 -10.69
CA LEU A 557 35.91 2.27 -10.81
C LEU A 557 37.09 1.37 -11.20
N GLY A 558 36.93 0.05 -11.09
CA GLY A 558 38.00 -0.93 -11.26
C GLY A 558 39.10 -0.81 -10.21
N ILE A 559 38.71 -0.60 -8.95
CA ILE A 559 39.57 -0.58 -7.77
C ILE A 559 39.23 -1.76 -6.85
N SER A 560 40.17 -2.18 -6.00
CA SER A 560 39.94 -3.30 -5.09
C SER A 560 39.24 -2.85 -3.81
N VAL A 561 38.26 -3.61 -3.35
CA VAL A 561 37.52 -3.39 -2.10
C VAL A 561 37.43 -4.71 -1.34
N SER A 562 37.99 -4.75 -0.13
CA SER A 562 37.95 -5.91 0.78
C SER A 562 37.36 -5.54 2.15
N TRP A 563 36.77 -6.52 2.82
CA TRP A 563 36.29 -6.39 4.20
C TRP A 563 37.21 -7.17 5.15
N ASN A 564 37.73 -6.48 6.15
CA ASN A 564 38.52 -7.06 7.22
C ASN A 564 37.67 -7.19 8.49
N ALA A 565 37.20 -8.41 8.77
CA ALA A 565 36.25 -8.66 9.86
C ALA A 565 36.85 -8.48 11.25
N SER A 566 38.14 -8.78 11.45
CA SER A 566 38.80 -8.68 12.76
C SER A 566 38.98 -7.22 13.20
N THR A 567 39.27 -6.33 12.26
CA THR A 567 39.43 -4.89 12.52
C THR A 567 38.18 -4.07 12.21
N ARG A 568 37.14 -4.70 11.65
CA ARG A 568 35.92 -4.05 11.13
C ARG A 568 36.23 -2.91 10.15
N THR A 569 37.10 -3.19 9.19
CA THR A 569 37.61 -2.20 8.23
C THR A 569 37.24 -2.55 6.80
N VAL A 570 36.69 -1.59 6.06
CA VAL A 570 36.62 -1.63 4.60
C VAL A 570 37.96 -1.13 4.07
N GLU A 571 38.65 -1.96 3.30
CA GLU A 571 39.94 -1.65 2.72
C GLU A 571 39.76 -1.39 1.22
N VAL A 572 40.14 -0.21 0.77
CA VAL A 572 40.11 0.20 -0.64
C VAL A 572 41.53 0.35 -1.15
N LYS A 573 41.85 -0.22 -2.32
CA LYS A 573 43.14 -0.04 -3.00
C LYS A 573 42.93 0.49 -4.42
N THR A 574 43.50 1.66 -4.72
CA THR A 574 43.33 2.36 -6.00
C THR A 574 44.16 1.77 -7.13
N LYS A 575 45.21 1.01 -6.78
CA LYS A 575 46.03 0.19 -7.69
C LYS A 575 45.92 -1.27 -7.27
N ALA A 576 45.66 -2.15 -8.23
CA ALA A 576 45.65 -3.60 -8.02
C ALA A 576 47.02 -4.13 -7.62
#